data_AF-A0A1H8DI18-F1
#
_entry.id   AF-A0A1H8DI18-F1
#
_cell.length_a   1.000
_cell.length_b   1.000
_cell.length_c   1.000
_cell.angle_alpha   90.00
_cell.angle_beta   90.00
_cell.angle_gamma   90.00
#
_symmetry.space_group_name_H-M   'P 1'
#
loop_
_entity.id
_entity.type
_entity.pdbx_description
1 polymer ?
#
loop_
_entity_poly.entity_id
_entity_poly.type
_entity_poly.pdbx_seq_one_letter_code
_entity_poly.pdbx_strand_id
1 'polypeptide(L)'
;MNAIKMNTRNRHQKPSAFGSTREFAMQITSTANRIKSNLFFFIALPFQTFPASSVEFPVAFQLENKETLCVGGTKNKTADKCDRVIDSQPLDKTTRSILQRSDEVILVFSQPNDDGHYLVLIARMPSKSPQSTRYCGTGYEDHLILLTYVQKKIALKDEFILQSCLKSIALDSDGGDDILKAISINLSKYSIGFRWLTNPDNKDHTITVSDNKFLLE
;
A
#
# COMPACT_ATOMS: atom_id res chain seq x y z
N MET A 1 -20.30 47.91 -1.51
CA MET A 1 -19.19 48.68 -2.12
C MET A 1 -18.22 47.70 -2.75
N ASN A 2 -17.90 47.96 -4.02
CA ASN A 2 -16.78 47.46 -4.85
C ASN A 2 -16.70 45.97 -5.19
N ALA A 3 -17.31 45.67 -6.34
CA ALA A 3 -16.84 44.69 -7.31
C ALA A 3 -15.50 45.11 -7.92
N ILE A 4 -14.66 44.14 -8.28
CA ILE A 4 -13.62 44.32 -9.31
C ILE A 4 -13.73 43.16 -10.30
N LYS A 5 -13.66 43.53 -11.57
CA LYS A 5 -13.95 42.80 -12.80
C LYS A 5 -12.71 42.88 -13.68
N MET A 6 -12.58 41.92 -14.62
CA MET A 6 -11.68 41.89 -15.80
C MET A 6 -10.19 41.57 -15.48
N ASN A 7 -9.42 40.86 -16.32
CA ASN A 7 -9.29 41.06 -17.76
C ASN A 7 -8.52 39.91 -18.48
N THR A 8 -9.20 39.24 -19.39
CA THR A 8 -8.86 38.89 -20.80
C THR A 8 -7.39 38.87 -21.31
N ARG A 9 -6.95 37.76 -21.96
CA ARG A 9 -6.59 37.66 -23.41
C ARG A 9 -5.69 36.45 -23.79
N ASN A 10 -6.21 35.69 -24.76
CA ASN A 10 -5.61 35.04 -25.95
C ASN A 10 -4.08 34.91 -26.11
N ARG A 11 -3.64 33.72 -26.55
CA ARG A 11 -2.90 33.59 -27.82
C ARG A 11 -3.02 32.20 -28.46
N HIS A 12 -3.36 32.24 -29.74
CA HIS A 12 -3.23 31.18 -30.73
C HIS A 12 -1.78 30.72 -30.89
N GLN A 13 -1.58 29.42 -31.13
CA GLN A 13 -0.74 28.96 -32.26
C GLN A 13 -1.11 27.52 -32.66
N LYS A 14 -1.27 27.34 -33.96
CA LYS A 14 -1.52 26.10 -34.73
C LYS A 14 -0.45 26.10 -35.85
N PRO A 15 -0.40 25.10 -36.76
CA PRO A 15 0.29 23.80 -36.69
C PRO A 15 1.43 23.67 -37.73
N SER A 16 2.16 22.54 -37.71
CA SER A 16 2.92 21.98 -38.84
C SER A 16 3.15 20.49 -38.54
N ALA A 17 2.69 19.49 -39.30
CA ALA A 17 2.81 19.14 -40.73
C ALA A 17 3.97 18.15 -41.01
N PHE A 18 3.57 16.99 -41.57
CA PHE A 18 4.19 16.24 -42.68
C PHE A 18 5.46 15.39 -42.51
N GLY A 19 5.39 14.18 -43.12
CA GLY A 19 6.51 13.29 -43.48
C GLY A 19 6.27 11.84 -43.04
N SER A 20 5.55 10.97 -43.75
CA SER A 20 5.77 10.38 -45.09
C SER A 20 6.88 9.32 -45.16
N THR A 21 6.41 8.06 -45.27
CA THR A 21 6.80 6.99 -46.21
C THR A 21 8.09 6.15 -46.09
N ARG A 22 7.84 4.84 -46.30
CA ARG A 22 8.64 3.76 -46.91
C ARG A 22 9.56 2.97 -45.98
N GLU A 23 9.24 1.71 -45.68
CA GLU A 23 9.38 0.51 -46.55
C GLU A 23 10.72 0.46 -47.29
N PHE A 24 11.64 -0.37 -46.79
CA PHE A 24 12.60 -1.08 -47.62
C PHE A 24 12.78 -2.50 -47.11
N ALA A 25 12.69 -3.42 -48.06
CA ALA A 25 12.72 -4.86 -47.90
C ALA A 25 14.15 -5.41 -47.69
N MET A 26 14.19 -6.55 -47.00
CA MET A 26 14.87 -7.80 -47.37
C MET A 26 16.21 -7.72 -48.10
N GLN A 27 17.25 -8.30 -47.48
CA GLN A 27 18.09 -9.27 -48.18
C GLN A 27 18.73 -10.25 -47.18
N ILE A 28 18.37 -11.52 -47.37
CA ILE A 28 19.00 -12.68 -46.75
C ILE A 28 20.22 -13.02 -47.61
N THR A 29 21.41 -13.02 -47.03
CA THR A 29 22.58 -13.67 -47.60
C THR A 29 23.16 -14.64 -46.58
N SER A 30 22.83 -15.91 -46.82
CA SER A 30 23.49 -17.07 -46.25
C SER A 30 24.86 -17.22 -46.93
N THR A 31 25.92 -17.16 -46.14
CA THR A 31 27.24 -17.70 -46.52
C THR A 31 27.79 -18.52 -45.35
N ALA A 32 27.77 -19.84 -45.54
CA ALA A 32 28.53 -20.78 -44.75
C ALA A 32 30.03 -20.59 -45.02
N ASN A 33 30.86 -20.50 -43.98
CA ASN A 33 32.09 -21.31 -43.91
C ASN A 33 32.84 -21.23 -42.57
N ARG A 34 33.27 -22.42 -42.15
CA ARG A 34 34.52 -22.78 -41.44
C ARG A 34 34.87 -22.11 -40.11
N ILE A 35 34.62 -22.88 -39.04
CA ILE A 35 35.62 -23.38 -38.08
C ILE A 35 36.77 -22.42 -37.78
N LYS A 36 36.68 -21.72 -36.64
CA LYS A 36 37.75 -21.68 -35.64
C LYS A 36 37.13 -21.59 -34.24
N SER A 37 37.52 -22.56 -33.42
CA SER A 37 37.29 -22.63 -31.98
C SER A 37 37.69 -21.31 -31.31
N ASN A 38 36.69 -20.52 -30.91
CA ASN A 38 36.88 -19.46 -29.92
C ASN A 38 36.34 -19.98 -28.59
N LEU A 39 37.28 -20.21 -27.69
CA LEU A 39 37.09 -20.53 -26.29
C LEU A 39 36.30 -19.36 -25.64
N PHE A 40 34.99 -19.51 -25.49
CA PHE A 40 34.17 -18.57 -24.72
C PHE A 40 34.49 -18.77 -23.23
N PHE A 41 35.36 -17.93 -22.68
CA PHE A 41 35.41 -17.70 -21.25
C PHE A 41 34.17 -16.90 -20.86
N PHE A 42 33.11 -17.59 -20.44
CA PHE A 42 32.02 -16.96 -19.71
C PHE A 42 32.56 -16.61 -18.32
N ILE A 43 32.94 -15.33 -18.14
CA ILE A 43 33.15 -14.77 -16.81
C ILE A 43 31.76 -14.70 -16.15
N ALA A 44 31.43 -15.74 -15.39
CA ALA A 44 30.27 -15.72 -14.50
C ALA A 44 30.54 -14.67 -13.43
N LEU A 45 30.06 -13.44 -13.66
CA LEU A 45 30.00 -12.44 -12.60
C LEU A 45 29.12 -13.01 -11.49
N PRO A 46 29.61 -13.08 -10.24
CA PRO A 46 28.75 -13.44 -9.12
C PRO A 46 27.69 -12.35 -9.00
N PHE A 47 26.45 -12.67 -9.39
CA PHE A 47 25.28 -11.89 -9.01
C PHE A 47 25.26 -11.87 -7.48
N GLN A 48 25.71 -10.75 -6.90
CA GLN A 48 25.51 -10.48 -5.49
C GLN A 48 24.02 -10.31 -5.29
N THR A 49 23.37 -11.39 -4.85
CA THR A 49 22.01 -11.34 -4.35
C THR A 49 22.06 -10.57 -3.04
N PHE A 50 21.69 -9.29 -3.08
CA PHE A 50 21.44 -8.57 -1.85
C PHE A 50 20.25 -9.24 -1.17
N PRO A 51 20.38 -9.69 0.10
CA PRO A 51 19.22 -10.16 0.83
C PRO A 51 18.24 -9.00 0.96
N ALA A 52 16.98 -9.24 0.62
CA ALA A 52 15.90 -8.31 0.93
C ALA A 52 15.96 -8.02 2.43
N SER A 53 16.18 -6.76 2.81
CA SER A 53 16.17 -6.35 4.20
C SER A 53 14.80 -6.67 4.79
N SER A 54 14.74 -7.76 5.57
CA SER A 54 13.57 -8.08 6.37
C SER A 54 13.43 -7.00 7.44
N VAL A 55 12.34 -6.25 7.41
CA VAL A 55 11.99 -5.29 8.47
C VAL A 55 12.07 -6.01 9.81
N GLU A 56 12.96 -5.54 10.71
CA GLU A 56 13.16 -6.14 12.02
C GLU A 56 12.01 -5.68 12.94
N PHE A 57 11.04 -6.55 13.16
CA PHE A 57 9.91 -6.36 14.06
C PHE A 57 10.37 -5.94 15.46
N PRO A 58 9.71 -4.93 16.06
CA PRO A 58 8.25 -4.87 16.26
C PRO A 58 7.51 -3.63 15.75
N VAL A 59 6.20 -3.80 15.54
CA VAL A 59 5.24 -2.71 15.38
C VAL A 59 4.71 -2.33 16.77
N ALA A 60 4.79 -1.05 17.14
CA ALA A 60 4.23 -0.53 18.40
C ALA A 60 2.90 0.18 18.16
N PHE A 61 1.93 -0.09 19.02
CA PHE A 61 0.55 0.40 18.93
C PHE A 61 0.18 1.09 20.24
N GLN A 62 -0.18 2.37 20.21
CA GLN A 62 -0.66 3.05 21.41
C GLN A 62 -2.18 2.91 21.51
N LEU A 63 -2.65 2.25 22.57
CA LEU A 63 -4.06 2.11 22.89
C LEU A 63 -4.61 3.40 23.53
N GLU A 64 -5.93 3.58 23.53
CA GLU A 64 -6.59 4.77 24.11
C GLU A 64 -6.30 4.95 25.61
N ASN A 65 -6.11 3.85 26.33
CA ASN A 65 -5.70 3.85 27.74
C ASN A 65 -4.21 4.23 27.93
N LYS A 66 -3.52 4.69 26.88
CA LYS A 66 -2.09 5.02 26.79
C LYS A 66 -1.14 3.83 26.90
N GLU A 67 -1.67 2.60 26.93
CA GLU A 67 -0.86 1.38 26.91
C GLU A 67 -0.26 1.18 25.51
N THR A 68 1.05 0.96 25.45
CA THR A 68 1.79 0.68 24.23
C THR A 68 1.93 -0.82 24.03
N LEU A 69 1.23 -1.35 23.03
CA LEU A 69 1.24 -2.73 22.62
C LEU A 69 2.20 -2.95 21.46
N CYS A 70 3.26 -3.74 21.66
CA CYS A 70 4.23 -4.05 20.63
C CYS A 70 4.02 -5.47 20.11
N VAL A 71 3.86 -5.63 18.80
CA VAL A 71 3.61 -6.91 18.14
C VAL A 71 4.84 -7.32 17.32
N GLY A 72 5.30 -8.55 17.55
CA GLY A 72 6.34 -9.20 16.76
C GLY A 72 7.78 -8.97 17.23
N GLY A 73 7.98 -8.26 18.33
CA GLY A 73 9.32 -7.93 18.83
C GLY A 73 9.94 -9.06 19.62
N THR A 74 11.26 -9.23 19.51
CA THR A 74 11.99 -10.04 20.49
C THR A 74 12.02 -9.29 21.82
N LYS A 75 11.76 -9.99 22.94
CA LYS A 75 11.67 -9.40 24.30
C LYS A 75 12.88 -8.54 24.68
N ASN A 76 14.05 -8.76 24.05
CA ASN A 76 15.30 -8.10 24.43
C ASN A 76 15.60 -6.76 23.75
N LYS A 77 14.99 -6.43 22.60
CA LYS A 77 15.27 -5.14 21.90
C LYS A 77 14.17 -4.09 22.09
N THR A 78 13.01 -4.48 22.60
CA THR A 78 11.80 -3.63 22.57
C THR A 78 11.23 -3.26 23.93
N ALA A 79 11.73 -3.85 25.01
CA ALA A 79 11.12 -3.73 26.32
C ALA A 79 11.05 -2.29 26.85
N ASP A 80 11.97 -1.42 26.43
CA ASP A 80 12.09 -0.07 27.01
C ASP A 80 11.01 0.92 26.55
N LYS A 81 10.22 0.62 25.52
CA LYS A 81 9.16 1.52 25.00
C LYS A 81 7.76 0.90 24.93
N CYS A 82 7.61 -0.33 25.38
CA CYS A 82 6.36 -1.08 25.24
C CYS A 82 5.82 -1.43 26.62
N ASP A 83 4.60 -0.99 26.93
CA ASP A 83 3.90 -1.44 28.14
C ASP A 83 3.57 -2.94 28.07
N ARG A 84 3.32 -3.46 26.85
CA ARG A 84 3.13 -4.88 26.59
C ARG A 84 3.78 -5.33 25.28
N VAL A 85 4.46 -6.47 25.33
CA VAL A 85 5.01 -7.13 24.14
C VAL A 85 4.21 -8.39 23.87
N ILE A 86 3.53 -8.42 22.72
CA ILE A 86 2.94 -9.61 22.13
C ILE A 86 4.02 -10.26 21.27
N ASP A 87 4.50 -11.43 21.71
CA ASP A 87 5.33 -12.30 20.88
C ASP A 87 4.62 -12.51 19.52
N SER A 88 5.35 -12.81 18.45
CA SER A 88 4.75 -13.17 17.16
C SER A 88 4.05 -14.54 17.19
N GLN A 89 4.36 -15.39 18.18
CA GLN A 89 3.81 -16.75 18.31
C GLN A 89 2.28 -16.88 18.52
N PRO A 90 1.59 -16.07 19.35
CA PRO A 90 0.15 -16.08 19.53
C PRO A 90 -0.62 -15.42 18.37
N LEU A 91 0.05 -14.87 17.35
CA LEU A 91 -0.62 -14.42 16.13
C LEU A 91 -1.03 -15.62 15.28
N ASP A 92 -2.25 -15.60 14.75
CA ASP A 92 -2.64 -16.55 13.71
C ASP A 92 -1.76 -16.38 12.45
N LYS A 93 -1.70 -17.44 11.64
CA LYS A 93 -0.84 -17.49 10.45
C LYS A 93 -1.12 -16.35 9.47
N THR A 94 -2.38 -15.93 9.34
CA THR A 94 -2.80 -14.90 8.39
C THR A 94 -2.36 -13.52 8.89
N THR A 95 -2.65 -13.19 10.16
CA THR A 95 -2.16 -11.94 10.79
C THR A 95 -0.65 -11.82 10.67
N ARG A 96 0.09 -12.89 11.00
CA ARG A 96 1.55 -12.91 10.88
C ARG A 96 2.00 -12.65 9.45
N SER A 97 1.34 -13.28 8.47
CA SER A 97 1.69 -13.10 7.06
C SER A 97 1.40 -11.68 6.55
N ILE A 98 0.33 -11.03 7.01
CA ILE A 98 0.01 -9.65 6.63
C ILE A 98 1.10 -8.74 7.19
N LEU A 99 1.39 -8.83 8.49
CA LEU A 99 2.40 -8.00 9.13
C LEU A 99 3.78 -8.20 8.50
N GLN A 100 4.19 -9.44 8.19
CA GLN A 100 5.49 -9.74 7.55
C GLN A 100 5.63 -9.23 6.11
N ARG A 101 4.51 -9.09 5.39
CA ARG A 101 4.51 -8.61 4.00
C ARG A 101 4.30 -7.10 3.91
N SER A 102 4.00 -6.45 5.02
CA SER A 102 3.74 -5.02 5.05
C SER A 102 5.05 -4.27 5.19
N ASP A 103 5.28 -3.33 4.28
CA ASP A 103 6.41 -2.40 4.39
C ASP A 103 6.12 -1.34 5.48
N GLU A 104 4.84 -1.06 5.71
CA GLU A 104 4.36 -0.13 6.73
C GLU A 104 3.05 -0.63 7.35
N VAL A 105 2.92 -0.47 8.67
CA VAL A 105 1.70 -0.77 9.43
C VAL A 105 1.42 0.38 10.39
N ILE A 106 0.22 0.96 10.30
CA ILE A 106 -0.21 2.10 11.10
C ILE A 106 -1.46 1.72 11.90
N LEU A 107 -1.48 1.94 13.21
CA LEU A 107 -2.74 1.88 13.97
C LEU A 107 -3.54 3.15 13.72
N VAL A 108 -4.75 2.97 13.19
CA VAL A 108 -5.69 4.08 12.96
C VAL A 108 -6.41 4.44 14.26
N PHE A 109 -7.03 3.44 14.89
CA PHE A 109 -7.65 3.57 16.20
C PHE A 109 -7.82 2.20 16.88
N SER A 110 -8.04 2.25 18.19
CA SER A 110 -8.49 1.13 19.00
C SER A 110 -9.89 1.44 19.51
N GLN A 111 -10.84 0.54 19.29
CA GLN A 111 -12.23 0.69 19.73
C GLN A 111 -12.54 -0.39 20.78
N PRO A 112 -13.01 -0.03 21.99
CA PRO A 112 -13.49 -1.01 22.96
C PRO A 112 -14.64 -1.87 22.41
N ASN A 113 -14.68 -3.14 22.80
CA ASN A 113 -15.81 -4.05 22.55
C ASN A 113 -16.10 -4.88 23.81
N ASP A 114 -17.15 -5.71 23.78
CA ASP A 114 -17.63 -6.44 24.96
C ASP A 114 -16.58 -7.37 25.59
N ASP A 115 -15.64 -7.88 24.79
CA ASP A 115 -14.63 -8.87 25.23
C ASP A 115 -13.21 -8.29 25.32
N GLY A 116 -12.99 -7.04 24.91
CA GLY A 116 -11.67 -6.44 24.78
C GLY A 116 -11.65 -5.24 23.83
N HIS A 117 -10.83 -5.29 22.78
CA HIS A 117 -10.68 -4.20 21.82
C HIS A 117 -10.67 -4.69 20.37
N TYR A 118 -11.24 -3.89 19.48
CA TYR A 118 -10.91 -3.88 18.06
C TYR A 118 -9.69 -3.00 17.84
N LEU A 119 -8.74 -3.47 17.04
CA LEU A 119 -7.60 -2.71 16.55
C LEU A 119 -7.76 -2.58 15.03
N VAL A 120 -7.91 -1.35 14.55
CA VAL A 120 -8.02 -1.06 13.11
C VAL A 120 -6.67 -0.53 12.63
N LEU A 121 -6.04 -1.29 11.74
CA LEU A 121 -4.74 -0.98 11.18
C LEU A 121 -4.85 -0.66 9.70
N ILE A 122 -3.96 0.21 9.19
CA ILE A 122 -3.64 0.29 7.77
C ILE A 122 -2.33 -0.46 7.55
N ALA A 123 -2.34 -1.41 6.63
CA ALA A 123 -1.19 -2.19 6.21
C ALA A 123 -0.89 -1.89 4.73
N ARG A 124 0.30 -1.35 4.46
CA ARG A 124 0.78 -1.09 3.10
C ARG A 124 1.65 -2.25 2.65
N MET A 125 1.22 -2.92 1.59
CA MET A 125 1.88 -4.12 1.06
C MET A 125 2.23 -3.94 -0.43
N PRO A 126 3.36 -4.50 -0.91
CA PRO A 126 3.63 -4.56 -2.34
C PRO A 126 2.52 -5.33 -3.08
N SER A 127 2.10 -4.81 -4.23
CA SER A 127 1.14 -5.47 -5.12
C SER A 127 1.67 -6.84 -5.56
N LYS A 128 0.84 -7.88 -5.52
CA LYS A 128 1.23 -9.25 -5.90
C LYS A 128 1.57 -9.43 -7.38
N SER A 129 1.23 -8.48 -8.24
CA SER A 129 1.48 -8.54 -9.68
C SER A 129 2.24 -7.29 -10.14
N PRO A 130 3.42 -7.43 -10.75
CA PRO A 130 4.10 -6.32 -11.43
C PRO A 130 3.37 -6.05 -12.75
N GLN A 131 2.29 -5.27 -12.72
CA GLN A 131 1.67 -4.79 -13.96
C GLN A 131 2.38 -3.52 -14.46
N SER A 132 2.68 -3.53 -15.76
CA SER A 132 3.38 -2.47 -16.51
C SER A 132 2.49 -1.29 -16.89
N THR A 133 1.19 -1.34 -16.57
CA THR A 133 0.22 -0.29 -16.91
C THR A 133 -0.50 0.13 -15.62
N ARG A 134 -0.14 1.30 -15.06
CA ARG A 134 -0.55 1.74 -13.72
C ARG A 134 -1.56 2.90 -13.80
N TYR A 135 -2.69 2.78 -13.10
CA TYR A 135 -3.56 3.92 -12.75
C TYR A 135 -3.15 4.59 -11.42
N CYS A 136 -2.62 3.84 -10.44
CA CYS A 136 -1.83 4.41 -9.33
C CYS A 136 -0.37 3.99 -9.44
N GLY A 137 0.52 4.99 -9.52
CA GLY A 137 1.90 4.85 -9.98
C GLY A 137 2.87 4.11 -9.05
N THR A 138 2.44 3.53 -7.92
CA THR A 138 3.36 3.19 -6.81
C THR A 138 3.57 1.70 -6.57
N GLY A 139 2.75 0.80 -7.13
CA GLY A 139 2.96 -0.65 -6.99
C GLY A 139 2.66 -1.19 -5.58
N TYR A 140 1.99 -0.40 -4.75
CA TYR A 140 1.54 -0.74 -3.41
C TYR A 140 0.02 -0.91 -3.37
N GLU A 141 -0.45 -1.63 -2.36
CA GLU A 141 -1.85 -1.73 -1.97
C GLU A 141 -1.98 -1.35 -0.50
N ASP A 142 -3.00 -0.56 -0.18
CA ASP A 142 -3.32 -0.16 1.18
C ASP A 142 -4.55 -0.95 1.65
N HIS A 143 -4.38 -1.67 2.75
CA HIS A 143 -5.40 -2.55 3.31
C HIS A 143 -5.77 -2.09 4.72
N LEU A 144 -7.06 -2.04 5.03
CA LEU A 144 -7.54 -1.99 6.40
C LEU A 144 -7.59 -3.40 6.96
N ILE A 145 -6.98 -3.58 8.14
CA ILE A 145 -6.92 -4.84 8.85
C ILE A 145 -7.66 -4.68 10.16
N LEU A 146 -8.68 -5.50 10.38
CA LEU A 146 -9.42 -5.56 11.64
C LEU A 146 -8.89 -6.71 12.47
N LEU A 147 -8.30 -6.39 13.61
CA LEU A 147 -7.88 -7.36 14.61
C LEU A 147 -8.74 -7.22 15.88
N THR A 148 -8.93 -8.31 16.61
CA THR A 148 -9.38 -8.25 18.01
C THR A 148 -8.24 -8.53 18.96
N TYR A 149 -8.18 -7.77 20.05
CA TYR A 149 -7.32 -8.02 21.19
C TYR A 149 -8.17 -8.41 22.41
N VAL A 150 -8.24 -9.71 22.70
CA VAL A 150 -9.06 -10.29 23.77
C VAL A 150 -8.20 -11.25 24.59
N GLN A 151 -8.20 -11.08 25.92
CA GLN A 151 -7.42 -11.94 26.84
C GLN A 151 -5.95 -12.16 26.40
N LYS A 152 -5.30 -11.08 25.95
CA LYS A 152 -3.91 -11.08 25.44
C LYS A 152 -3.69 -11.86 24.13
N LYS A 153 -4.75 -12.23 23.42
CA LYS A 153 -4.69 -12.86 22.10
C LYS A 153 -5.10 -11.86 21.03
N ILE A 154 -4.35 -11.85 19.93
CA ILE A 154 -4.71 -11.13 18.71
C ILE A 154 -5.26 -12.13 17.71
N ALA A 155 -6.36 -11.78 17.07
CA ALA A 155 -6.92 -12.56 15.96
C ALA A 155 -7.38 -11.63 14.84
N LEU A 156 -7.09 -12.00 13.59
CA LEU A 156 -7.68 -11.38 12.42
C LEU A 156 -9.19 -11.64 12.39
N LYS A 157 -9.96 -10.58 12.11
CA LYS A 157 -11.40 -10.67 11.90
C LYS A 157 -11.82 -10.33 10.49
N ASP A 158 -11.24 -9.29 9.93
CA ASP A 158 -11.60 -8.82 8.59
C ASP A 158 -10.43 -8.08 7.90
N GLU A 159 -10.51 -7.98 6.58
CA GLU A 159 -9.54 -7.30 5.71
C GLU A 159 -10.30 -6.57 4.61
N PHE A 160 -10.05 -5.27 4.44
CA PHE A 160 -10.68 -4.43 3.43
C PHE A 160 -9.63 -3.71 2.59
N ILE A 161 -9.75 -3.74 1.27
CA ILE A 161 -8.81 -3.05 0.37
C ILE A 161 -9.27 -1.60 0.19
N LEU A 162 -8.55 -0.65 0.79
CA LEU A 162 -8.80 0.78 0.62
C LEU A 162 -8.35 1.27 -0.75
N GLN A 163 -7.16 0.86 -1.17
CA GLN A 163 -6.52 1.26 -2.41
C GLN A 163 -5.79 0.06 -3.03
N SER A 164 -5.94 -0.11 -4.34
CA SER A 164 -5.23 -1.14 -5.10
C SER A 164 -4.95 -0.69 -6.52
N CYS A 165 -3.67 -0.62 -6.86
CA CYS A 165 -3.24 -0.31 -8.23
C CYS A 165 -3.61 -1.42 -9.21
N LEU A 166 -3.69 -2.67 -8.74
CA LEU A 166 -4.12 -3.80 -9.56
C LEU A 166 -5.61 -3.74 -9.89
N LYS A 167 -6.44 -3.31 -8.93
CA LYS A 167 -7.91 -3.22 -9.09
C LYS A 167 -8.38 -1.87 -9.61
N SER A 168 -7.47 -0.95 -9.92
CA SER A 168 -7.79 0.45 -10.27
C SER A 168 -8.69 1.12 -9.21
N ILE A 169 -8.45 0.81 -7.94
CA ILE A 169 -9.10 1.48 -6.81
C ILE A 169 -8.10 2.52 -6.34
N ALA A 170 -8.40 3.79 -6.58
CA ALA A 170 -7.56 4.91 -6.17
C ALA A 170 -8.36 5.83 -5.26
N LEU A 171 -7.73 6.31 -4.19
CA LEU A 171 -8.36 7.28 -3.31
C LEU A 171 -8.17 8.69 -3.86
N ASP A 172 -9.16 9.53 -3.61
CA ASP A 172 -9.08 10.94 -3.96
C ASP A 172 -8.19 11.64 -2.94
N SER A 173 -6.98 11.97 -3.38
CA SER A 173 -5.92 12.52 -2.55
C SER A 173 -5.23 13.66 -3.29
N ASP A 174 -5.34 14.86 -2.73
CA ASP A 174 -4.53 16.01 -3.12
C ASP A 174 -3.07 15.89 -2.60
N GLY A 175 -2.78 14.87 -1.77
CA GLY A 175 -1.57 14.74 -0.97
C GLY A 175 -0.54 13.71 -1.45
N GLY A 176 -0.74 13.06 -2.61
CA GLY A 176 0.15 12.04 -3.15
C GLY A 176 -0.05 10.65 -2.53
N ASP A 177 1.04 9.88 -2.37
CA ASP A 177 1.04 8.46 -1.93
C ASP A 177 0.89 8.27 -0.41
N ASP A 178 0.55 9.33 0.33
CA ASP A 178 0.32 9.28 1.77
C ASP A 178 -1.15 8.94 2.08
N ILE A 179 -1.38 7.69 2.49
CA ILE A 179 -2.72 7.16 2.76
C ILE A 179 -3.47 7.95 3.84
N LEU A 180 -2.77 8.50 4.84
CA LEU A 180 -3.41 9.23 5.93
C LEU A 180 -3.95 10.59 5.47
N LYS A 181 -3.41 11.15 4.38
CA LYS A 181 -3.96 12.37 3.76
C LYS A 181 -5.18 12.10 2.89
N ALA A 182 -5.37 10.85 2.47
CA ALA A 182 -6.47 10.42 1.60
C ALA A 182 -7.71 9.96 2.38
N ILE A 183 -7.63 9.92 3.71
CA ILE A 183 -8.71 9.47 4.59
C ILE A 183 -8.99 10.50 5.69
N SER A 184 -10.20 10.48 6.23
CA SER A 184 -10.62 11.24 7.40
C SER A 184 -10.89 10.28 8.55
N ILE A 185 -10.23 10.46 9.69
CA ILE A 185 -10.42 9.60 10.86
C ILE A 185 -11.30 10.34 11.87
N ASN A 186 -12.42 9.73 12.28
CA ASN A 186 -13.27 10.23 13.34
C ASN A 186 -13.21 9.30 14.55
N LEU A 187 -12.38 9.65 15.53
CA LEU A 187 -12.19 8.86 16.76
C LEU A 187 -13.45 8.81 17.63
N SER A 188 -14.29 9.86 17.63
CA SER A 188 -15.53 9.87 18.42
C SER A 188 -16.60 8.89 17.92
N LYS A 189 -16.50 8.48 16.65
CA LYS A 189 -17.42 7.54 15.99
C LYS A 189 -16.73 6.23 15.56
N TYR A 190 -15.44 6.08 15.84
CA TYR A 190 -14.62 4.96 15.36
C TYR A 190 -14.80 4.69 13.86
N SER A 191 -14.70 5.73 13.04
CA SER A 191 -14.97 5.65 11.61
C SER A 191 -13.86 6.23 10.74
N ILE A 192 -13.74 5.70 9.52
CA ILE A 192 -12.81 6.17 8.48
C ILE A 192 -13.62 6.63 7.28
N GLY A 193 -13.61 7.92 7.00
CA GLY A 193 -14.18 8.50 5.79
C GLY A 193 -13.13 8.54 4.66
N PHE A 194 -13.54 8.28 3.43
CA PHE A 194 -12.68 8.43 2.25
C PHE A 194 -13.51 8.58 0.97
N ARG A 195 -12.86 8.95 -0.13
CA ARG A 195 -13.50 9.01 -1.46
C ARG A 195 -12.67 8.23 -2.46
N TRP A 196 -13.34 7.44 -3.31
CA TRP A 196 -12.69 6.77 -4.43
C TRP A 196 -12.77 7.63 -5.69
N LEU A 197 -11.62 7.86 -6.35
CA LEU A 197 -11.53 8.54 -7.65
C LEU A 197 -12.23 7.77 -8.76
N THR A 198 -12.27 6.45 -8.65
CA THR A 198 -12.82 5.56 -9.68
C THR A 198 -14.30 5.26 -9.49
N ASN A 199 -14.95 5.86 -8.48
CA ASN A 199 -16.39 5.73 -8.28
C ASN A 199 -17.14 6.79 -9.11
N PRO A 200 -18.04 6.40 -10.04
CA PRO A 200 -18.77 7.36 -10.89
C PRO A 200 -19.61 8.37 -10.09
N ASP A 201 -20.01 8.03 -8.87
CA ASP A 201 -20.91 8.84 -8.06
C ASP A 201 -20.20 9.96 -7.28
N ASN A 202 -18.86 9.97 -7.21
CA ASN A 202 -18.06 10.89 -6.39
C ASN A 202 -18.52 11.05 -4.93
N LYS A 203 -19.21 10.04 -4.39
CA LYS A 203 -19.69 10.03 -3.01
C LYS A 203 -18.56 9.72 -2.03
N ASP A 204 -18.63 10.36 -0.88
CA ASP A 204 -17.83 10.00 0.28
C ASP A 204 -18.36 8.67 0.84
N HIS A 205 -17.44 7.78 1.20
CA HIS A 205 -17.72 6.52 1.84
C HIS A 205 -17.25 6.57 3.28
N THR A 206 -17.91 5.80 4.15
CA THR A 206 -17.48 5.63 5.54
C THR A 206 -17.31 4.16 5.85
N ILE A 207 -16.19 3.80 6.47
CA ILE A 207 -15.98 2.50 7.09
C ILE A 207 -16.15 2.61 8.60
N THR A 208 -16.97 1.73 9.15
CA THR A 208 -17.12 1.50 10.59
C THR A 208 -16.85 0.02 10.91
N VAL A 209 -16.73 -0.31 12.19
CA VAL A 209 -16.60 -1.69 12.67
C VAL A 209 -17.88 -2.10 13.40
N SER A 210 -18.45 -3.23 13.01
CA SER A 210 -19.57 -3.87 13.70
C SER A 210 -19.51 -5.39 13.52
N ASP A 211 -19.92 -6.16 14.54
CA ASP A 211 -20.00 -7.62 14.49
C ASP A 211 -18.72 -8.31 13.98
N ASN A 212 -17.54 -7.80 14.38
CA ASN A 212 -16.23 -8.26 13.92
C ASN A 212 -15.99 -8.10 12.42
N LYS A 213 -16.62 -7.12 11.76
CA LYS A 213 -16.43 -6.84 10.32
C LYS A 213 -16.33 -5.36 10.05
N PHE A 214 -15.73 -5.02 8.92
CA PHE A 214 -15.86 -3.69 8.34
C PHE A 214 -17.23 -3.55 7.67
N LEU A 215 -17.91 -2.45 7.97
CA LEU A 215 -19.12 -2.03 7.27
C LEU A 215 -18.78 -0.82 6.42
N LEU A 216 -19.10 -0.87 5.13
CA LEU A 216 -18.95 0.21 4.17
C LEU A 216 -20.33 0.85 3.94
N GLU A 217 -20.43 2.15 4.20
CA GLU A 217 -21.64 2.97 4.03
C GLU A 217 -21.42 4.11 3.03
#